data_AF-A0A7C1YQQ3-F1
#
_entry.id   AF-A0A7C1YQQ3-F1
#
_cell.length_a   1.000
_cell.length_b   1.000
_cell.length_c   1.000
_cell.angle_alpha   90.00
_cell.angle_beta   90.00
_cell.angle_gamma   90.00
#
_symmetry.space_group_name_H-M   'P 1'
#
loop_
_entity.id
_entity.type
_entity.pdbx_description
1 polymer ?
#
loop_
_entity_poly.entity_id
_entity_poly.type
_entity_poly.pdbx_seq_one_letter_code
_entity_poly.pdbx_strand_id
1 'polypeptide(L)'
;MEKIYESENFLVEAVEKTHIDRDEGGHIIITPKVRINNRSQLSPKHAIELMRLTIVAGQAMTKVMNEHGVDIGQINYQENGNWQVFNPKGPTMHIHLYGRAKSAKIQKYGQAGYFPHIDEKPEYYKDFKPLNEDDIKDIGTEIEILLKEEKYQDKNWGL
;
A
#
# COMPACT_ATOMS: atom_id res chain seq x y z
N MET A 1 -2.63 12.36 -3.16
CA MET A 1 -2.40 10.92 -3.46
C MET A 1 -2.26 10.82 -4.95
N GLU A 2 -1.38 9.95 -5.41
CA GLU A 2 -1.11 9.75 -6.83
C GLU A 2 -1.41 8.31 -7.24
N LYS A 3 -2.09 8.14 -8.37
CA LYS A 3 -2.58 6.84 -8.82
C LYS A 3 -1.44 6.02 -9.42
N ILE A 4 -1.20 4.84 -8.86
CA ILE A 4 -0.26 3.85 -9.40
C ILE A 4 -0.98 2.93 -10.38
N TYR A 5 -2.14 2.40 -9.98
CA TYR A 5 -2.90 1.44 -10.76
C TYR A 5 -4.38 1.48 -10.40
N GLU A 6 -5.23 1.01 -11.30
CA GLU A 6 -6.68 0.96 -11.12
C GLU A 6 -7.21 -0.40 -11.61
N SER A 7 -7.85 -1.15 -10.71
CA SER A 7 -8.59 -2.36 -11.05
C SER A 7 -10.07 -2.04 -11.30
N GLU A 8 -10.94 -3.03 -11.41
CA GLU A 8 -12.38 -2.80 -11.57
C GLU A 8 -12.95 -2.02 -10.37
N ASN A 9 -12.66 -2.50 -9.15
CA ASN A 9 -13.29 -1.98 -7.92
C ASN A 9 -12.33 -1.25 -6.96
N PHE A 10 -11.02 -1.24 -7.24
CA PHE A 10 -10.01 -0.66 -6.34
C PHE A 10 -9.03 0.26 -7.05
N LEU A 11 -8.39 1.12 -6.26
CA LEU A 11 -7.27 1.98 -6.65
C LEU A 11 -6.04 1.57 -5.84
N VAL A 12 -4.88 1.54 -6.48
CA VAL A 12 -3.57 1.48 -5.83
C VAL A 12 -2.96 2.88 -5.92
N GLU A 13 -2.60 3.46 -4.79
CA GLU A 13 -2.22 4.87 -4.72
C GLU A 13 -0.96 5.07 -3.86
N ALA A 14 -0.08 5.96 -4.30
CA ALA A 14 0.99 6.51 -3.49
C ALA A 14 0.43 7.67 -2.64
N VAL A 15 0.74 7.65 -1.35
CA VAL A 15 0.28 8.70 -0.43
C VAL A 15 1.34 9.79 -0.25
N GLU A 16 0.92 11.05 -0.35
CA GLU A 16 1.81 12.19 -0.11
C GLU A 16 2.25 12.28 1.36
N LYS A 17 1.31 12.07 2.28
CA LYS A 17 1.57 11.96 3.72
C LYS A 17 1.88 10.51 4.05
N THR A 18 3.14 10.11 3.87
CA THR A 18 3.56 8.73 4.08
C THR A 18 3.82 8.41 5.55
N HIS A 19 3.59 7.14 5.92
CA HIS A 19 3.95 6.59 7.23
C HIS A 19 5.31 5.89 7.22
N ILE A 20 5.88 5.65 6.04
CA ILE A 20 7.21 5.07 5.83
C ILE A 20 7.89 5.91 4.75
N ASP A 21 8.98 6.55 5.12
CA ASP A 21 9.81 7.30 4.18
C ASP A 21 10.21 6.42 2.98
N ARG A 22 10.25 7.02 1.78
CA ARG A 22 10.67 6.35 0.55
C ARG A 22 11.96 5.54 0.71
N ASP A 23 13.00 6.16 1.30
CA ASP A 23 14.33 5.57 1.45
C ASP A 23 14.36 4.48 2.54
N GLU A 24 13.30 4.36 3.35
CA GLU A 24 13.08 3.33 4.37
C GLU A 24 12.18 2.17 3.88
N GLY A 25 11.66 2.27 2.65
CA GLY A 25 10.85 1.24 1.99
C GLY A 25 9.56 1.77 1.37
N GLY A 26 9.11 2.98 1.70
CA GLY A 26 7.93 3.59 1.09
C GLY A 26 6.57 3.01 1.53
N HIS A 27 5.50 3.63 1.03
CA HIS A 27 4.12 3.37 1.44
C HIS A 27 3.16 3.59 0.28
N ILE A 28 2.37 2.56 -0.02
CA ILE A 28 1.23 2.65 -0.93
C ILE A 28 -0.02 2.17 -0.21
N ILE A 29 -1.19 2.59 -0.69
CA ILE A 29 -2.48 2.11 -0.17
C ILE A 29 -3.32 1.51 -1.28
N ILE A 30 -4.22 0.61 -0.90
CA ILE A 30 -5.29 0.10 -1.75
C ILE A 30 -6.62 0.56 -1.17
N THR A 31 -7.40 1.30 -1.96
CA THR A 31 -8.70 1.87 -1.56
C THR A 31 -9.80 1.33 -2.48
N PRO A 32 -11.02 1.06 -1.95
CA PRO A 32 -12.16 0.74 -2.80
C PRO A 32 -12.70 2.00 -3.48
N LYS A 33 -13.07 1.91 -4.75
CA LYS A 33 -13.70 3.03 -5.50
C LYS A 33 -15.03 3.45 -4.90
N VAL A 34 -15.77 2.47 -4.35
CA VAL A 34 -16.99 2.71 -3.58
C VAL A 34 -16.66 2.64 -2.10
N ARG A 35 -16.91 3.75 -1.40
CA ARG A 35 -16.60 3.86 0.02
C ARG A 35 -17.32 2.79 0.84
N ILE A 36 -16.55 1.99 1.56
CA ILE A 36 -16.99 1.10 2.63
C ILE A 36 -16.18 1.40 3.90
N ASN A 37 -16.71 1.02 5.06
CA ASN A 37 -16.09 1.33 6.33
C ASN A 37 -15.06 0.28 6.77
N ASN A 38 -15.30 -0.99 6.43
CA ASN A 38 -14.45 -2.09 6.84
C ASN A 38 -14.56 -3.26 5.85
N ARG A 39 -13.54 -4.15 5.84
CA ARG A 39 -13.49 -5.28 4.90
C ARG A 39 -14.64 -6.28 5.00
N SER A 40 -15.37 -6.37 6.11
CA SER A 40 -16.50 -7.30 6.24
C SER A 40 -17.69 -6.94 5.33
N GLN A 41 -17.68 -5.73 4.78
CA GLN A 41 -18.70 -5.25 3.82
C GLN A 41 -18.38 -5.63 2.37
N LEU A 42 -17.24 -6.27 2.10
CA LEU A 42 -16.88 -6.71 0.76
C LEU A 42 -17.75 -7.90 0.33
N SER A 43 -18.16 -7.90 -0.93
CA SER A 43 -18.66 -9.13 -1.56
C SER A 43 -17.51 -10.14 -1.69
N PRO A 44 -17.79 -11.44 -1.81
CA PRO A 44 -16.75 -12.43 -2.08
C PRO A 44 -15.88 -12.08 -3.30
N LYS A 45 -16.49 -11.58 -4.38
CA LYS A 45 -15.74 -11.16 -5.59
C LYS A 45 -14.79 -9.99 -5.29
N HIS A 46 -15.25 -8.96 -4.58
CA HIS A 46 -14.40 -7.83 -4.22
C HIS A 46 -13.28 -8.24 -3.24
N ALA A 47 -13.55 -9.19 -2.33
CA ALA A 47 -12.54 -9.70 -1.41
C ALA A 47 -11.43 -10.48 -2.14
N ILE A 48 -11.80 -11.28 -3.14
CA ILE A 48 -10.87 -12.00 -4.02
C ILE A 48 -10.02 -11.01 -4.82
N GLU A 49 -10.66 -10.02 -5.46
CA GLU A 49 -9.96 -8.97 -6.22
C GLU A 49 -8.96 -8.22 -5.34
N LEU A 50 -9.39 -7.80 -4.14
CA LEU A 50 -8.53 -7.13 -3.18
C LEU A 50 -7.33 -7.99 -2.78
N MET A 51 -7.55 -9.27 -2.49
CA MET A 51 -6.47 -10.19 -2.09
C MET A 51 -5.46 -10.39 -3.22
N ARG A 52 -5.92 -10.53 -4.47
CA ARG A 52 -5.01 -10.58 -5.62
C ARG A 52 -4.20 -9.29 -5.73
N LEU A 53 -4.87 -8.15 -5.59
CA LEU A 53 -4.25 -6.84 -5.76
C LEU A 53 -3.21 -6.53 -4.66
N THR A 54 -3.46 -6.91 -3.40
CA THR A 54 -2.45 -6.77 -2.32
C THR A 54 -1.20 -7.60 -2.61
N ILE A 55 -1.35 -8.81 -3.13
CA ILE A 55 -0.20 -9.66 -3.50
C ILE A 55 0.57 -9.03 -4.65
N VAL A 56 -0.09 -8.68 -5.75
CA VAL A 56 0.56 -8.13 -6.94
C VAL A 56 1.22 -6.78 -6.64
N ALA A 57 0.52 -5.86 -5.98
CA ALA A 57 1.07 -4.55 -5.64
C ALA A 57 2.27 -4.67 -4.69
N GLY A 58 2.22 -5.60 -3.73
CA GLY A 58 3.35 -5.84 -2.83
C GLY A 58 4.58 -6.42 -3.55
N GLN A 59 4.37 -7.33 -4.51
CA GLN A 59 5.45 -7.87 -5.34
C GLN A 59 6.06 -6.79 -6.24
N ALA A 60 5.21 -6.02 -6.94
CA ALA A 60 5.64 -4.92 -7.79
C ALA A 60 6.46 -3.89 -7.02
N MET A 61 5.94 -3.43 -5.89
CA MET A 61 6.61 -2.49 -4.99
C MET A 61 7.97 -3.03 -4.52
N THR A 62 8.03 -4.30 -4.12
CA THR A 62 9.30 -4.91 -3.67
C THR A 62 10.34 -4.92 -4.79
N LYS A 63 9.95 -5.36 -6.00
CA LYS A 63 10.87 -5.45 -7.13
C LYS A 63 11.39 -4.08 -7.56
N VAL A 64 10.49 -3.15 -7.85
CA VAL A 64 10.84 -1.83 -8.39
C VAL A 64 11.64 -1.02 -7.39
N MET A 65 11.24 -1.00 -6.11
CA MET A 65 12.00 -0.27 -5.09
C MET A 65 13.42 -0.85 -4.90
N ASN A 66 13.58 -2.18 -4.99
CA ASN A 66 14.90 -2.81 -4.97
C ASN A 66 15.74 -2.40 -6.19
N GLU A 67 15.15 -2.35 -7.38
CA GLU A 67 15.80 -1.84 -8.60
C GLU A 67 16.17 -0.35 -8.47
N HIS A 68 15.39 0.41 -7.70
CA HIS A 68 15.62 1.83 -7.38
C HIS A 68 16.54 2.03 -6.14
N GLY A 69 17.18 0.97 -5.66
CA GLY A 69 18.20 1.05 -4.61
C GLY A 69 17.68 1.06 -3.17
N VAL A 70 16.40 0.74 -2.94
CA VAL A 70 15.80 0.60 -1.61
C VAL A 70 15.58 -0.88 -1.32
N ASP A 71 16.36 -1.43 -0.38
CA ASP A 71 16.49 -2.88 -0.15
C ASP A 71 15.32 -3.53 0.63
N ILE A 72 14.10 -3.40 0.10
CA ILE A 72 12.88 -3.99 0.67
C ILE A 72 13.06 -5.50 0.88
N GLY A 73 13.03 -5.90 2.16
CA GLY A 73 13.05 -7.30 2.57
C GLY A 73 11.67 -7.89 2.84
N GLN A 74 10.68 -7.04 3.13
CA GLN A 74 9.33 -7.47 3.51
C GLN A 74 8.31 -6.37 3.21
N ILE A 75 7.09 -6.76 2.83
CA ILE A 75 5.91 -5.89 2.86
C ILE A 75 5.11 -6.15 4.15
N ASN A 76 4.68 -5.10 4.84
CA ASN A 76 3.64 -5.22 5.87
C ASN A 76 2.31 -4.79 5.29
N TYR A 77 1.30 -5.65 5.43
CA TYR A 77 -0.08 -5.40 5.00
C TYR A 77 -0.91 -5.06 6.23
N GLN A 78 -1.48 -3.85 6.28
CA GLN A 78 -2.23 -3.40 7.47
C GLN A 78 -3.54 -2.71 7.08
N GLU A 79 -4.61 -3.00 7.82
CA GLU A 79 -5.85 -2.20 7.83
C GLU A 79 -6.08 -1.79 9.29
N ASN A 80 -5.89 -0.51 9.58
CA ASN A 80 -5.93 -0.02 10.95
C ASN A 80 -7.19 0.82 11.19
N GLY A 81 -7.39 1.90 10.42
CA GLY A 81 -8.58 2.75 10.50
C GLY A 81 -8.73 3.60 11.77
N ASN A 82 -7.83 3.45 12.74
CA ASN A 82 -7.95 4.05 14.08
C ASN A 82 -8.12 5.57 14.10
N TRP A 83 -7.46 6.30 13.20
CA TRP A 83 -7.51 7.78 13.19
C TRP A 83 -8.84 8.35 12.69
N GLN A 84 -9.71 7.52 12.11
CA GLN A 84 -11.00 7.96 11.58
C GLN A 84 -12.20 7.44 12.40
N VAL A 85 -11.98 6.80 13.55
CA VAL A 85 -13.07 6.21 14.35
C VAL A 85 -14.07 7.24 14.89
N PHE A 86 -13.63 8.49 15.07
CA PHE A 86 -14.49 9.62 15.48
C PHE A 86 -15.04 10.42 14.31
N ASN A 87 -14.73 10.05 13.06
CA ASN A 87 -15.36 10.66 11.89
C ASN A 87 -16.85 10.26 11.87
N PRO A 88 -17.81 11.20 11.69
CA PRO A 88 -19.23 10.87 11.61
C PRO A 88 -19.59 9.85 10.52
N LYS A 89 -18.79 9.77 9.45
CA LYS A 89 -18.97 8.77 8.38
C LYS A 89 -18.30 7.43 8.70
N GLY A 90 -17.58 7.33 9.81
CA GLY A 90 -16.73 6.22 10.19
C GLY A 90 -15.39 6.20 9.43
N PRO A 91 -14.52 5.22 9.72
CA PRO A 91 -13.31 4.98 8.94
C PRO A 91 -13.66 4.62 7.51
N THR A 92 -12.78 4.98 6.57
CA THR A 92 -12.85 4.47 5.19
C THR A 92 -11.86 3.31 5.08
N MET A 93 -12.32 2.16 4.57
CA MET A 93 -11.48 0.99 4.38
C MET A 93 -10.34 1.30 3.42
N HIS A 94 -9.12 0.93 3.81
CA HIS A 94 -7.95 0.93 2.96
C HIS A 94 -6.92 -0.06 3.52
N ILE A 95 -6.14 -0.68 2.64
CA ILE A 95 -5.03 -1.54 3.02
C ILE A 95 -3.74 -0.76 2.79
N HIS A 96 -2.95 -0.57 3.84
CA HIS A 96 -1.58 -0.09 3.75
C HIS A 96 -0.65 -1.22 3.33
N LEU A 97 0.21 -0.93 2.36
CA LEU A 97 1.37 -1.73 2.00
C LEU A 97 2.60 -0.90 2.36
N TYR A 98 3.30 -1.34 3.40
CA TYR A 98 4.52 -0.72 3.88
C TYR A 98 5.72 -1.54 3.43
N GLY A 99 6.55 -0.96 2.57
CA GLY A 99 7.85 -1.54 2.27
C GLY A 99 8.77 -1.41 3.48
N ARG A 100 9.48 -2.48 3.82
CA ARG A 100 10.42 -2.50 4.94
C ARG A 100 11.83 -2.75 4.39
N ALA A 101 12.58 -1.68 4.19
CA ALA A 101 13.98 -1.75 3.81
C ALA A 101 14.79 -2.43 4.92
N LYS A 102 15.74 -3.30 4.55
CA LYS A 102 16.66 -3.91 5.52
C LYS A 102 17.62 -2.86 6.08
N SER A 103 17.90 -1.81 5.32
CA SER A 103 18.71 -0.66 5.72
C SER A 103 17.98 0.41 6.54
N ALA A 104 16.70 0.20 6.86
CA ALA A 104 15.86 1.16 7.58
C ALA A 104 16.46 1.61 8.93
N LYS A 105 16.54 2.92 9.15
CA LYS A 105 17.10 3.59 10.34
C LYS A 105 16.04 4.17 11.25
N ILE A 106 14.92 4.63 10.69
CA ILE A 106 13.82 5.26 11.45
C ILE A 106 12.94 4.17 12.06
N GLN A 107 12.38 3.30 11.21
CA GLN A 107 11.55 2.16 11.63
C GLN A 107 12.27 0.86 11.31
N LYS A 108 13.22 0.51 12.19
CA LYS A 108 14.22 -0.55 11.98
C LYS A 108 13.60 -1.87 11.51
N TYR A 109 14.30 -2.51 10.57
CA TYR A 109 13.93 -3.83 10.06
C TYR A 109 13.81 -4.86 11.19
N GLY A 110 12.80 -5.72 11.10
CA GLY A 110 12.46 -6.71 12.13
C GLY A 110 11.57 -6.19 13.27
N GLN A 111 11.35 -4.87 13.37
CA GLN A 111 10.39 -4.29 14.32
C GLN A 111 9.04 -4.04 13.66
N ALA A 112 7.96 -4.09 14.45
CA ALA A 112 6.66 -3.60 14.02
C ALA A 112 6.73 -2.10 13.67
N GLY A 113 5.87 -1.66 12.76
CA GLY A 113 5.77 -0.23 12.42
C GLY A 113 5.31 0.59 13.63
N TYR A 114 5.89 1.78 13.79
CA TYR A 114 5.50 2.74 14.81
C TYR A 114 4.78 3.92 14.15
N PHE A 115 3.48 4.03 14.44
CA PHE A 115 2.57 4.99 13.81
C PHE A 115 1.92 5.90 14.86
N PRO A 116 2.66 6.85 15.46
CA PRO A 116 2.07 7.81 16.39
C PRO A 116 1.01 8.66 15.68
N HIS A 117 -0.01 9.09 16.42
CA HIS A 117 -1.07 9.96 15.89
C HIS A 117 -0.47 11.31 15.46
N ILE A 118 -0.87 11.81 14.29
CA ILE A 118 -0.28 13.04 13.72
C ILE A 118 -0.54 14.28 14.60
N ASP A 119 -1.68 14.34 15.29
CA ASP A 119 -1.98 15.44 16.23
C ASP A 119 -1.15 15.35 17.52
N GLU A 120 -0.68 14.16 17.90
CA GLU A 120 0.13 13.95 19.11
C GLU A 120 1.64 14.14 18.84
N LYS A 121 2.10 13.78 17.63
CA LYS A 121 3.50 13.88 17.19
C LYS A 121 3.62 14.39 15.75
N PRO A 122 3.26 15.65 15.47
CA PRO A 122 3.24 16.20 14.12
C PRO A 122 4.62 16.22 13.45
N GLU A 123 5.69 16.30 14.23
CA GLU A 123 7.07 16.30 13.75
C GLU A 123 7.55 14.94 13.25
N TYR A 124 6.91 13.84 13.66
CA TYR A 124 7.41 12.48 13.38
C TYR A 124 7.44 12.16 11.88
N TYR A 125 6.43 12.60 11.13
CA TYR A 125 6.33 12.36 9.68
C TYR A 125 6.80 13.54 8.83
N LYS A 126 7.21 14.65 9.46
CA LYS A 126 7.43 15.94 8.79
C LYS A 126 8.40 15.85 7.62
N ASP A 127 9.47 15.08 7.79
CA ASP A 127 10.56 14.97 6.82
C ASP A 127 10.45 13.68 5.98
N PHE A 128 9.36 12.92 6.11
CA PHE A 128 9.19 11.70 5.34
C PHE A 128 8.86 12.04 3.90
N LYS A 129 9.62 11.45 2.98
CA LYS A 129 9.45 11.60 1.55
C LYS A 129 8.47 10.55 1.02
N PRO A 130 7.47 10.95 0.21
CA PRO A 130 6.66 9.98 -0.53
C PRO A 130 7.49 9.29 -1.62
N LEU A 131 6.90 8.25 -2.22
CA LEU A 131 7.41 7.70 -3.48
C LEU A 131 7.50 8.81 -4.54
N ASN A 132 8.51 8.73 -5.40
CA ASN A 132 8.69 9.68 -6.50
C ASN A 132 7.95 9.21 -7.77
N GLU A 133 7.93 10.06 -8.80
CA GLU A 133 7.22 9.79 -10.06
C GLU A 133 7.72 8.51 -10.75
N ASP A 134 9.03 8.25 -10.73
CA ASP A 134 9.62 7.05 -11.34
C ASP A 134 9.19 5.78 -10.58
N ASP A 135 9.22 5.81 -9.24
CA ASP A 135 8.72 4.69 -8.41
C ASP A 135 7.26 4.39 -8.74
N ILE A 136 6.42 5.43 -8.79
CA ILE A 136 4.97 5.31 -9.02
C ILE A 136 4.70 4.69 -10.39
N LYS A 137 5.34 5.23 -11.43
CA LYS A 137 5.19 4.77 -12.80
C LYS A 137 5.67 3.33 -12.99
N ASP A 138 6.83 3.00 -12.44
CA ASP A 138 7.45 1.69 -12.67
C ASP A 138 6.76 0.61 -11.82
N ILE A 139 6.27 0.93 -10.61
CA ILE A 139 5.38 0.03 -9.86
C ILE A 139 4.09 -0.24 -10.63
N GLY A 140 3.48 0.79 -11.22
CA GLY A 140 2.28 0.63 -12.05
C GLY A 140 2.51 -0.29 -13.24
N THR A 141 3.63 -0.10 -13.94
CA THR A 141 4.06 -0.94 -15.06
C THR A 141 4.30 -2.39 -14.62
N GLU A 142 4.95 -2.59 -13.47
CA GLU A 142 5.22 -3.93 -12.95
C GLU A 142 3.93 -4.65 -12.50
N ILE A 143 2.95 -3.93 -11.94
CA ILE A 143 1.62 -4.49 -11.64
C ILE A 143 0.97 -5.04 -12.93
N GLU A 144 1.01 -4.28 -14.03
CA GLU A 144 0.46 -4.73 -15.32
C GLU A 144 1.19 -5.96 -15.89
N ILE A 145 2.52 -6.04 -15.69
CA ILE A 145 3.32 -7.20 -16.10
C ILE A 145 2.91 -8.42 -15.28
N LEU A 146 2.89 -8.30 -13.96
CA LEU A 146 2.52 -9.39 -13.04
C LEU A 146 1.11 -9.90 -13.32
N LEU A 147 0.13 -9.02 -13.59
CA LEU A 147 -1.25 -9.44 -13.89
C LEU A 147 -1.38 -10.28 -15.16
N LYS A 148 -0.41 -10.24 -16.08
CA LYS A 148 -0.37 -11.09 -17.28
C LYS A 148 0.18 -12.50 -16.99
N GLU A 149 0.91 -12.68 -15.89
CA GLU A 149 1.41 -13.98 -15.48
C GLU A 149 0.27 -14.95 -15.18
N GLU A 150 0.46 -16.22 -15.54
CA GLU A 150 -0.56 -17.26 -15.36
C GLU A 150 -1.14 -17.26 -13.94
N LYS A 151 -0.28 -17.14 -12.92
CA LYS A 151 -0.67 -17.12 -11.51
C LYS A 151 -1.74 -16.07 -11.17
N TYR A 152 -1.75 -14.92 -11.85
CA TYR A 152 -2.60 -13.77 -11.53
C TYR A 152 -3.74 -13.53 -12.53
N GLN A 153 -3.86 -14.37 -13.57
CA GLN A 153 -4.96 -14.30 -14.52
C GLN A 153 -6.33 -14.52 -13.84
N ASP A 154 -7.36 -13.82 -14.31
CA ASP A 154 -8.72 -13.83 -13.75
C ASP A 154 -9.29 -15.24 -13.54
N LYS A 155 -9.08 -16.12 -14.53
CA LYS A 155 -9.54 -17.53 -14.49
C LYS A 155 -9.05 -18.29 -13.24
N ASN A 156 -7.87 -17.96 -12.72
CA ASN A 156 -7.25 -18.64 -11.59
C ASN A 156 -7.68 -18.05 -10.24
N TRP A 157 -8.36 -16.90 -10.27
CA TRP A 157 -8.87 -16.22 -9.08
C TRP A 157 -10.41 -16.23 -9.02
N GLY A 158 -11.10 -16.69 -10.07
CA GLY A 158 -12.56 -16.64 -10.14
C GLY A 158 -13.09 -15.22 -10.30
N LEU A 159 -12.33 -14.39 -11.04
CA LEU A 159 -12.69 -13.00 -11.36
C LEU A 159 -13.28 -12.89 -12.77
#